data_AF-A0A956CKT1-F1
#
_entry.id   AF-A0A956CKT1-F1
#
_cell.length_a   1.000
_cell.length_b   1.000
_cell.length_c   1.000
_cell.angle_alpha   90.00
_cell.angle_beta   90.00
_cell.angle_gamma   90.00
#
_symmetry.space_group_name_H-M   'P 1'
#
loop_
_entity.id
_entity.type
_entity.pdbx_description
1 polymer ?
#
loop_
_entity_poly.entity_id
_entity_poly.type
_entity_poly.pdbx_seq_one_letter_code
_entity_poly.pdbx_strand_id
1 'polypeptide(L)'
;MGKGKTKKNGKGSSRVAVVGALRTPFQKSGTGYGDVSALDLAKLVVVEMLERSGARPSDVGQVVYGQVAPSVQMPNIAREIVLGTG
;
A
#
# COMPACT_ATOMS: atom_id res chain seq x y z
N MET A 1 10.12 -8.99 52.43
CA MET A 1 9.08 -8.36 51.60
C MET A 1 9.73 -7.78 50.33
N GLY A 2 9.77 -8.54 49.24
CA GLY A 2 10.50 -8.15 48.02
C GLY A 2 9.74 -7.11 47.21
N LYS A 3 10.33 -5.93 46.98
CA LYS A 3 9.81 -4.97 46.01
C LYS A 3 10.02 -5.55 44.60
N GLY A 4 8.93 -5.95 43.95
CA GLY A 4 8.92 -6.42 42.57
C GLY A 4 9.51 -5.36 41.65
N LYS A 5 10.57 -5.73 40.93
CA LYS A 5 11.21 -4.86 39.93
C LYS A 5 10.21 -4.57 38.83
N THR A 6 9.84 -3.30 38.65
CA THR A 6 9.15 -2.81 37.46
C THR A 6 10.01 -3.17 36.25
N LYS A 7 9.51 -4.02 35.36
CA LYS A 7 10.20 -4.37 34.11
C LYS A 7 10.45 -3.07 33.34
N LYS A 8 11.73 -2.72 33.14
CA LYS A 8 12.13 -1.75 32.13
C LYS A 8 11.60 -2.25 30.80
N ASN A 9 10.72 -1.49 30.14
CA ASN A 9 10.42 -1.71 28.74
C ASN A 9 11.77 -1.69 28.01
N GLY A 10 12.14 -2.83 27.43
CA GLY A 10 13.35 -2.90 26.60
C GLY A 10 13.28 -1.77 25.59
N LYS A 11 14.43 -1.13 25.31
CA LYS A 11 14.64 -0.35 24.09
C LYS A 11 14.45 -1.34 22.92
N GLY A 12 13.19 -1.62 22.61
CA GLY A 12 12.74 -2.66 21.71
C GLY A 12 12.70 -2.12 20.29
N SER A 13 13.01 -3.00 19.36
CA SER A 13 12.86 -2.83 17.91
C SER A 13 11.73 -1.88 17.50
N SER A 14 11.95 -1.14 16.41
CA SER A 14 10.90 -0.35 15.76
C SER A 14 9.65 -1.24 15.58
N ARG A 15 8.57 -0.89 16.26
CA ARG A 15 7.32 -1.67 16.24
C ARG A 15 6.62 -1.42 14.92
N VAL A 16 6.31 -2.48 14.19
CA VAL A 16 5.60 -2.42 12.91
C VAL A 16 4.13 -2.77 13.12
N ALA A 17 3.24 -2.05 12.44
CA ALA A 17 1.80 -2.29 12.45
C ALA A 17 1.22 -2.16 11.04
N VAL A 18 0.18 -2.94 10.73
CA VAL A 18 -0.67 -2.74 9.55
C VAL A 18 -1.80 -1.81 9.98
N VAL A 19 -1.85 -0.61 9.41
CA VAL A 19 -2.79 0.45 9.81
C VAL A 19 -4.08 0.47 8.98
N GLY A 20 -4.09 -0.23 7.85
CA GLY A 20 -5.23 -0.31 6.95
C GLY A 20 -4.94 -1.22 5.76
N ALA A 21 -6.00 -1.61 5.04
CA ALA A 21 -5.91 -2.37 3.81
C ALA A 21 -7.12 -2.06 2.91
N LEU A 22 -6.89 -2.03 1.60
CA LEU A 22 -7.93 -1.84 0.60
C LEU A 22 -7.59 -2.66 -0.64
N ARG A 23 -8.61 -2.99 -1.43
CA ARG A 23 -8.48 -3.64 -2.74
C ARG A 23 -9.61 -3.20 -3.65
N THR A 24 -9.39 -3.31 -4.95
CA THR A 24 -10.48 -3.30 -5.92
C THR A 24 -11.36 -4.56 -5.76
N PRO A 25 -12.66 -4.51 -6.08
CA PRO A 25 -13.48 -5.70 -6.24
C PRO A 25 -12.85 -6.67 -7.25
N PHE A 26 -13.02 -7.97 -7.07
CA PHE A 26 -12.47 -8.93 -8.04
C PHE A 26 -13.50 -9.16 -9.14
N GLN A 27 -13.03 -9.17 -10.39
CA GLN A 27 -13.85 -9.44 -11.57
C GLN A 27 -13.27 -10.62 -12.34
N LYS A 28 -14.11 -11.31 -13.11
CA LYS A 28 -13.66 -12.35 -14.02
C LYS A 28 -12.83 -11.70 -15.13
N SER A 29 -11.75 -12.37 -15.56
CA SER A 29 -10.92 -11.87 -16.66
C SER A 29 -11.77 -11.63 -17.92
N GLY A 30 -11.53 -10.52 -18.60
CA GLY A 30 -12.27 -10.11 -19.80
C GLY A 30 -13.69 -9.59 -19.54
N THR A 31 -14.07 -9.26 -18.29
CA THR A 31 -15.37 -8.66 -17.98
C THR A 31 -15.26 -7.21 -17.52
N GLY A 32 -15.65 -6.86 -16.29
CA GLY A 32 -15.87 -5.48 -15.84
C GLY A 32 -14.64 -4.57 -15.85
N TYR A 33 -13.43 -5.12 -15.96
CA TYR A 33 -12.17 -4.37 -16.08
C TYR A 33 -11.43 -4.64 -17.40
N GLY A 34 -12.11 -5.18 -18.42
CA GLY A 34 -11.47 -5.57 -19.68
C GLY A 34 -10.67 -4.44 -20.35
N ASP A 35 -11.16 -3.21 -20.23
CA ASP A 35 -10.56 -2.02 -20.83
C ASP A 35 -9.75 -1.17 -19.83
N VAL A 36 -9.55 -1.65 -18.60
CA VAL A 36 -8.85 -0.91 -17.54
C VAL A 36 -7.45 -1.49 -17.38
N SER A 37 -6.43 -0.63 -17.46
CA SER A 37 -5.06 -1.09 -17.29
C SER A 37 -4.77 -1.48 -15.83
N ALA A 38 -3.76 -2.35 -15.63
CA ALA A 38 -3.29 -2.69 -14.29
C ALA A 38 -2.82 -1.45 -13.51
N LEU A 39 -2.23 -0.46 -14.20
CA LEU A 39 -1.80 0.79 -13.60
C LEU A 39 -3.00 1.63 -13.13
N ASP A 40 -4.07 1.71 -13.92
CA ASP A 40 -5.25 2.50 -13.54
C ASP A 40 -5.95 1.91 -12.32
N LEU A 41 -6.09 0.58 -12.27
CA LEU A 41 -6.60 -0.12 -11.08
C LEU A 41 -5.72 0.13 -9.85
N ALA A 42 -4.40 0.15 -10.03
CA ALA A 42 -3.45 0.39 -8.95
C ALA A 42 -3.50 1.84 -8.45
N LYS A 43 -3.58 2.82 -9.35
CA LYS A 43 -3.75 4.24 -8.98
C LYS A 43 -5.06 4.46 -8.22
N LEU A 44 -6.15 3.87 -8.70
CA LEU A 44 -7.47 3.99 -8.07
C LEU A 44 -7.44 3.50 -6.62
N VAL A 45 -6.89 2.30 -6.35
CA VAL A 45 -6.85 1.77 -4.99
C VAL A 45 -5.92 2.56 -4.08
N VAL A 46 -4.81 3.09 -4.59
CA VAL A 46 -3.84 3.86 -3.80
C VAL A 46 -4.40 5.23 -3.41
N VAL A 47 -5.03 5.94 -4.36
CA VAL A 47 -5.72 7.23 -4.06
C VAL A 47 -6.78 7.02 -2.99
N GLU A 48 -7.67 6.04 -3.18
CA GLU A 48 -8.73 5.74 -2.22
C GLU A 48 -8.17 5.31 -0.85
N MET A 49 -7.03 4.60 -0.81
CA MET A 49 -6.38 4.22 0.45
C MET A 49 -5.85 5.44 1.21
N LEU A 50 -5.22 6.39 0.51
CA LEU A 50 -4.75 7.64 1.11
C LEU A 50 -5.91 8.45 1.66
N GLU A 51 -6.99 8.59 0.88
CA GLU A 51 -8.21 9.29 1.29
C GLU A 51 -8.86 8.66 2.53
N ARG A 52 -9.05 7.33 2.55
CA ARG A 52 -9.68 6.64 3.69
C ARG A 52 -8.83 6.60 4.95
N SER A 53 -7.50 6.56 4.79
CA SER A 53 -6.59 6.54 5.93
C SER A 53 -6.33 7.93 6.51
N GLY A 54 -6.64 8.99 5.76
CA GLY A 54 -6.26 10.36 6.10
C GLY A 54 -4.76 10.62 6.05
N ALA A 55 -3.98 9.68 5.48
CA ALA A 55 -2.54 9.84 5.31
C ALA A 55 -2.26 10.82 4.18
N ARG A 56 -1.27 11.69 4.38
CA ARG A 56 -0.80 12.57 3.31
C ARG A 56 0.24 11.82 2.48
N PRO A 57 0.33 12.05 1.16
CA PRO A 57 1.37 11.43 0.35
C PRO A 57 2.79 11.66 0.88
N SER A 58 3.04 12.85 1.44
CA SER A 58 4.33 13.21 2.05
C SER A 58 4.75 12.35 3.24
N ASP A 59 3.80 11.64 3.88
CA ASP A 59 4.05 10.76 5.02
C ASP A 59 4.50 9.35 4.55
N VAL A 60 4.35 9.03 3.26
CA VAL A 60 4.68 7.74 2.66
C VAL A 60 6.13 7.75 2.15
N GLY A 61 7.02 7.05 2.87
CA GLY A 61 8.44 6.96 2.47
C GLY A 61 8.72 5.95 1.35
N GLN A 62 7.87 4.95 1.15
CA GLN A 62 8.09 3.90 0.15
C GLN A 62 6.76 3.28 -0.30
N VAL A 63 6.67 3.02 -1.60
CA VAL A 63 5.60 2.22 -2.21
C VAL A 63 6.22 0.95 -2.80
N VAL A 64 5.66 -0.20 -2.44
CA VAL A 64 6.01 -1.50 -3.03
C VAL A 64 4.76 -2.07 -3.66
N TYR A 65 4.82 -2.37 -4.96
CA TYR A 65 3.69 -2.90 -5.71
C TYR A 65 4.11 -4.12 -6.52
N GLY A 66 3.37 -5.22 -6.37
CA GLY A 66 3.64 -6.48 -7.05
C GLY A 66 2.78 -6.64 -8.31
N GLN A 67 3.39 -7.05 -9.41
CA GLN A 67 2.71 -7.40 -10.66
C GLN A 67 3.40 -8.62 -11.28
N VAL A 68 2.60 -9.61 -11.67
CA VAL A 68 3.12 -10.88 -12.22
C VAL A 68 3.32 -10.80 -13.73
N ALA A 69 2.32 -10.36 -14.48
CA ALA A 69 2.41 -10.14 -15.92
C ALA A 69 2.77 -8.67 -16.17
N PRO A 70 4.03 -8.32 -16.43
CA PRO A 70 4.48 -6.92 -16.47
C PRO A 70 3.90 -6.17 -17.68
N SER A 71 3.62 -4.88 -17.48
CA SER A 71 3.24 -3.96 -18.55
C SER A 71 4.50 -3.52 -19.27
N VAL A 72 4.65 -3.88 -20.54
CA VAL A 72 5.89 -3.63 -21.32
C VAL A 72 6.24 -2.14 -21.38
N GLN A 73 5.23 -1.29 -21.44
CA GLN A 73 5.34 0.16 -21.52
C GLN A 73 5.74 0.81 -20.19
N MET A 74 5.56 0.09 -19.08
CA MET A 74 5.68 0.59 -17.71
C MET A 74 6.37 -0.46 -16.82
N PRO A 75 7.68 -0.68 -16.99
CA PRO A 75 8.40 -1.78 -16.33
C PRO A 75 8.46 -1.65 -14.81
N ASN A 76 8.30 -0.44 -14.28
CA ASN A 76 8.20 -0.20 -12.83
C ASN A 76 6.83 0.41 -12.49
N ILE A 77 5.82 -0.45 -12.35
CA ILE A 77 4.46 -0.01 -12.00
C ILE A 77 4.41 0.77 -10.68
N ALA A 78 5.22 0.42 -9.67
CA ALA A 78 5.24 1.13 -8.39
C ALA A 78 5.64 2.60 -8.56
N ARG A 79 6.63 2.89 -9.42
CA ARG A 79 7.02 4.25 -9.78
C ARG A 79 5.88 4.99 -10.49
N GLU A 80 5.24 4.34 -11.46
CA GLU A 80 4.16 4.95 -12.23
C GLU A 80 2.90 5.22 -11.39
N ILE A 81 2.66 4.40 -10.36
CA ILE A 81 1.62 4.65 -9.36
C ILE A 81 1.94 5.95 -8.61
N VAL A 82 3.14 6.04 -8.00
CA VAL A 82 3.54 7.23 -7.23
C VAL A 82 3.43 8.51 -8.07
N LEU A 83 3.95 8.49 -9.31
CA LEU A 83 3.88 9.63 -10.22
C LEU A 83 2.43 10.00 -10.61
N GLY A 84 1.51 9.05 -10.56
CA GLY A 84 0.11 9.27 -10.93
C GLY A 84 -0.86 9.52 -9.77
N THR A 85 -0.43 9.31 -8.52
CA THR A 85 -1.28 9.52 -7.33
C THR A 85 -0.92 10.73 -6.49
N GLY A 86 0.21 11.39 -6.80
CA GLY A 86 0.73 12.55 -6.07
C GLY A 86 1.62 12.14 -4.92
#